data_AF-B1M219-F1
#
_entry.id   AF-B1M219-F1
#
_cell.length_a   1.000
_cell.length_b   1.000
_cell.length_c   1.000
_cell.angle_alpha   90.00
_cell.angle_beta   90.00
_cell.angle_gamma   90.00
#
_symmetry.space_group_name_H-M   'P 1'
#
loop_
_entity.id
_entity.type
_entity.pdbx_description
1 polymer ?
#
loop_
_entity_poly.entity_id
_entity_poly.type
_entity_poly.pdbx_seq_one_letter_code
_entity_poly.pdbx_strand_id
1 'polypeptide(L)' 'MTEGAFLDELGTILDQPGPLARGQSLGAIETFDSLGILNIMALYDTLGLEVDPQRIAGAATTDDLIALAGAKLQA' A
#
# COMPACT_ATOMS: atom_id res chain seq x y z
N MET A 1 -8.77 -6.24 -8.54
CA MET A 1 -8.15 -6.76 -7.30
C MET A 1 -9.05 -6.37 -6.15
N THR A 2 -9.22 -7.22 -5.13
CA THR A 2 -10.01 -6.89 -3.93
C THR A 2 -9.17 -6.11 -2.92
N GLU A 3 -9.81 -5.40 -1.99
CA GLU A 3 -9.09 -4.73 -0.88
C GLU A 3 -8.22 -5.70 -0.08
N GLY A 4 -8.70 -6.91 0.20
CA GLY A 4 -7.94 -7.94 0.91
C GLY A 4 -6.67 -8.35 0.16
N ALA A 5 -6.77 -8.62 -1.14
CA ALA A 5 -5.60 -8.96 -1.95
C ALA A 5 -4.59 -7.81 -2.03
N PHE A 6 -5.04 -6.55 -2.03
CA PHE A 6 -4.14 -5.40 -1.95
C PHE A 6 -3.34 -5.38 -0.65
N LEU A 7 -4.00 -5.63 0.49
CA LEU A 7 -3.36 -5.65 1.80
C LEU A 7 -2.39 -6.83 1.96
N ASP A 8 -2.69 -7.97 1.33
CA ASP A 8 -1.78 -9.13 1.27
C ASP A 8 -0.49 -8.80 0.50
N GLU A 9 -0.63 -8.16 -0.67
CA GLU A 9 0.51 -7.72 -1.49
C GLU A 9 1.31 -6.63 -0.78
N LEU A 10 0.64 -5.65 -0.16
CA LEU A 10 1.30 -4.64 0.67
C LEU A 10 2.06 -5.28 1.84
N GLY A 11 1.47 -6.26 2.52
CA GLY A 11 2.14 -6.99 3.60
C GLY A 11 3.40 -7.70 3.12
N THR A 12 3.35 -8.28 1.91
CA THR A 12 4.50 -8.91 1.25
C THR A 12 5.58 -7.89 0.89
N ILE A 13 5.19 -6.76 0.30
CA ILE A 13 6.12 -5.66 -0.05
C ILE A 13 6.80 -5.09 1.19
N LEU A 14 6.05 -4.99 2.29
CA LEU A 14 6.52 -4.45 3.56
C LEU A 14 7.09 -5.52 4.51
N ASP A 15 7.37 -6.72 4.01
CA ASP A 15 7.96 -7.84 4.78
C ASP A 15 7.28 -8.05 6.15
N GLN A 16 5.96 -7.88 6.19
CA GLN A 16 5.19 -8.07 7.41
C GLN A 16 4.78 -9.53 7.56
N PRO A 17 4.81 -10.09 8.79
CA PRO A 17 4.43 -11.47 9.06
C PRO A 17 2.89 -11.61 9.07
N GLY A 18 2.26 -11.34 7.93
CA GLY A 18 0.82 -11.49 7.74
C GLY A 18 0.19 -10.38 6.90
N PRO A 19 -1.10 -10.56 6.56
CA PRO A 19 -1.87 -9.54 5.86
C PRO A 19 -1.96 -8.28 6.70
N LEU A 20 -1.75 -7.12 6.07
CA LEU A 20 -1.93 -5.85 6.76
C LEU A 20 -3.41 -5.66 7.11
N ALA A 21 -3.67 -5.15 8.31
CA ALA A 21 -5.03 -4.79 8.68
C ALA A 21 -5.41 -3.42 8.09
N ARG A 22 -6.71 -3.25 7.82
CA ARG A 22 -7.30 -1.94 7.52
C ARG A 22 -7.09 -0.99 8.71
N GLY A 23 -6.69 0.26 8.45
CA GLY A 23 -6.37 1.27 9.47
C GLY A 23 -5.06 1.03 10.23
N GLN A 24 -4.23 0.07 9.82
CA GLN A 24 -2.94 -0.19 10.45
C GLN A 24 -1.97 0.95 10.18
N SER A 25 -1.24 1.37 11.22
CA SER A 25 -0.22 2.42 11.13
C SER A 25 0.99 1.95 10.34
N LEU A 26 1.34 2.70 9.28
CA LEU A 26 2.52 2.45 8.44
C LEU A 26 3.80 3.02 9.06
N GLY A 27 3.68 4.08 9.87
CA GLY A 27 4.85 4.72 10.51
C GLY A 27 5.61 3.84 11.52
N ALA A 28 5.07 2.68 11.88
CA ALA A 28 5.74 1.70 12.75
C ALA A 28 6.42 0.57 11.95
N ILE A 29 6.28 0.56 10.63
CA ILE A 29 6.80 -0.47 9.73
C ILE A 29 8.16 0.00 9.20
N GLU A 30 9.24 -0.66 9.60
CA GLU A 30 10.61 -0.26 9.23
C GLU A 30 10.87 -0.32 7.71
N THR A 31 10.21 -1.24 7.01
CA THR A 31 10.28 -1.44 5.56
C THR A 31 9.46 -0.45 4.76
N PHE A 32 8.71 0.44 5.42
CA PHE A 32 8.05 1.57 4.78
C PHE A 32 9.05 2.71 4.55
N ASP A 33 10.11 2.38 3.80
CA ASP A 33 11.19 3.27 3.41
C ASP A 33 11.11 3.61 1.91
N SER A 34 12.19 4.15 1.34
CA SER A 34 12.23 4.47 -0.09
C SER A 34 12.06 3.24 -0.99
N LEU A 35 12.49 2.05 -0.58
CA LEU A 35 12.30 0.81 -1.34
C LEU A 35 10.86 0.31 -1.21
N GLY A 36 10.29 0.33 0.00
CA GLY A 36 8.88 0.05 0.23
C GLY A 36 7.98 0.93 -0.63
N ILE A 37 8.24 2.24 -0.68
CA ILE A 37 7.49 3.19 -1.51
C ILE A 37 7.60 2.84 -3.01
N LEU A 38 8.80 2.53 -3.51
CA LEU A 38 8.99 2.14 -4.92
C LEU A 38 8.25 0.85 -5.28
N ASN A 39 8.26 -0.14 -4.39
CA ASN A 39 7.53 -1.39 -4.59
C ASN A 39 6.01 -1.16 -4.58
N ILE A 40 5.53 -0.29 -3.68
CA ILE A 40 4.12 0.11 -3.64
C ILE A 40 3.74 0.85 -4.94
N MET A 41 4.61 1.72 -5.46
CA MET A 41 4.38 2.36 -6.77
C MET A 41 4.23 1.33 -7.89
N ALA A 42 5.10 0.31 -7.92
CA ALA A 42 4.98 -0.76 -8.90
C ALA A 42 3.65 -1.51 -8.77
N LEU A 43 3.17 -1.76 -7.55
CA LEU A 43 1.86 -2.35 -7.30
C LEU A 43 0.73 -1.46 -7.87
N TYR A 44 0.76 -0.15 -7.64
CA TYR A 44 -0.22 0.78 -8.23
C TYR A 44 -0.17 0.78 -9.76
N ASP A 45 1.02 0.75 -10.36
CA ASP A 45 1.20 0.69 -11.80
C ASP A 45 0.54 -0.57 -12.40
N THR A 46 0.61 -1.72 -11.71
CA THR A 46 -0.09 -2.95 -12.15
C THR A 46 -1.62 -2.79 -12.16
N LEU A 47 -2.16 -1.89 -11.34
CA LEU A 47 -3.59 -1.54 -11.31
C LEU A 47 -3.95 -0.46 -12.36
N GLY A 48 -2.96 0.04 -13.11
CA GLY A 48 -3.08 1.16 -14.02
C GLY A 48 -3.31 2.48 -13.29
N LEU A 49 -2.72 2.62 -12.10
CA LEU A 49 -2.77 3.84 -11.28
C LEU A 49 -1.40 4.49 -11.23
N GLU A 50 -1.34 5.73 -11.66
CA GLU A 50 -0.16 6.57 -11.53
C GLU A 50 -0.31 7.40 -10.25
N VAL A 51 0.45 7.05 -9.21
CA VAL A 51 0.43 7.71 -7.91
C VAL A 51 1.79 8.34 -7.64
N ASP A 52 1.78 9.59 -7.17
CA ASP A 52 3.00 10.30 -6.79
C ASP A 52 3.64 9.64 -5.55
N PRO A 53 4.94 9.28 -5.59
CA PRO A 53 5.67 8.73 -4.45
C PRO A 53 5.55 9.57 -3.17
N GLN A 54 5.44 10.89 -3.27
CA GLN A 54 5.27 11.76 -2.10
C GLN A 54 3.93 11.53 -1.40
N ARG A 55 2.88 11.14 -2.14
CA ARG A 55 1.58 10.80 -1.56
C ARG A 55 1.61 9.45 -0.86
N ILE A 56 2.37 8.50 -1.40
CA ILE A 56 2.61 7.20 -0.75
C ILE A 56 3.41 7.42 0.52
N ALA A 57 4.54 8.14 0.46
CA ALA A 57 5.37 8.46 1.62
C ALA A 57 4.63 9.22 2.73
N GLY A 58 3.63 10.03 2.35
CA GLY A 58 2.76 10.77 3.29
C GLY A 58 1.62 9.96 3.90
N ALA A 59 1.43 8.70 3.49
CA ALA A 59 0.40 7.82 4.05
C ALA A 59 0.73 7.45 5.50
N ALA A 60 -0.20 7.71 6.42
CA ALA A 60 -0.04 7.35 7.83
C ALA A 60 -0.51 5.92 8.10
N THR A 61 -1.53 5.49 7.35
CA THR A 61 -2.20 4.21 7.55
C THR A 61 -2.42 3.45 6.24
N THR A 62 -2.68 2.16 6.34
CA THR A 62 -3.07 1.33 5.20
C THR A 62 -4.35 1.83 4.53
N ASP A 63 -5.23 2.53 5.26
CA ASP A 63 -6.43 3.17 4.71
C ASP A 63 -6.10 4.29 3.73
N ASP A 64 -5.02 5.04 3.99
CA ASP A 64 -4.57 6.08 3.07
C ASP A 64 -4.11 5.47 1.74
N LEU A 65 -3.42 4.32 1.80
CA LEU A 65 -3.02 3.57 0.60
C LEU A 65 -4.24 2.99 -0.13
N ILE A 66 -5.18 2.37 0.58
CA ILE A 66 -6.43 1.89 -0.03
C ILE A 66 -7.20 3.06 -0.69
N ALA A 67 -7.24 4.22 -0.05
CA ALA A 67 -7.89 5.41 -0.59
C ALA A 67 -7.19 5.93 -1.86
N LEU A 68 -5.85 5.85 -1.93
CA LEU A 68 -5.08 6.16 -3.15
C LEU A 68 -5.35 5.15 -4.27
N ALA A 69 -5.57 3.88 -3.93
CA ALA A 69 -5.99 2.85 -4.88
C ALA A 69 -7.43 3.08 -5.40
N GLY A 70 -8.28 3.66 -4.56
CA GLY A 70 -9.61 4.12 -4.90
C GLY A 70 -10.49 3.04 -5.55
N ALA A 71 -11.31 3.44 -6.52
CA ALA A 71 -12.31 2.59 -7.19
C ALA A 71 -11.71 1.47 -8.08
N LYS A 72 -10.38 1.35 -8.19
CA LYS A 72 -9.73 0.21 -8.86
C LYS A 72 -9.68 -1.02 -7.96
N LEU A 73 -9.79 -0.83 -6.64
CA LEU A 73 -10.06 -1.92 -5.72
C LEU A 73 -11.55 -2.25 -5.78
N GLN A 74 -11.84 -3.51 -6.03
CA GLN A 74 -13.20 -4.05 -5.93
C GLN A 74 -13.53 -4.22 -4.45
N ALA A 75 -14.69 -3.70 -4.05
CA ALA A 75 -15.28 -3.92 -2.73
C ALA A 75 -15.63 -5.41 -2.52
#